data_AF-A0A558AZY9-F1
#
_entry.id   AF-A0A558AZY9-F1
#
_cell.length_a   1.000
_cell.length_b   1.000
_cell.length_c   1.000
_cell.angle_alpha   90.00
_cell.angle_beta   90.00
_cell.angle_gamma   90.00
#
_symmetry.space_group_name_H-M   'P 1'
#
loop_
_entity.id
_entity.type
_entity.pdbx_description
1 polymer ?
#
loop_
_entity_poly.entity_id
_entity_poly.type
_entity_poly.pdbx_seq_one_letter_code
_entity_poly.pdbx_strand_id
1 'polypeptide(L)'
;MNIKSLSASLFTLLVVPGFILSAPQSVSAEQWNGNTYETNQPEGLHPIVAERAEILRQRAAQIGIVIRFTDGFRSFEKQNALFAQGRTTAGNIVTNAQGGESYHNYGLAVDYALEVGPNVIWDLEYDGNGNARSDWFEVARIAKELGFTWGGDWESFRDYPHLQMDFGYSLYNLQTGNHYLY
;
A
#
# COMPACT_ATOMS: atom_id res chain seq x y z
N MET A 1 66.89 54.83 24.39
CA MET A 1 68.27 54.29 24.41
C MET A 1 68.17 52.80 24.72
N ASN A 2 68.76 51.96 23.86
CA ASN A 2 69.00 50.51 23.98
C ASN A 2 69.38 50.09 25.42
N ILE A 3 69.23 48.84 25.88
CA ILE A 3 69.92 47.63 25.39
C ILE A 3 69.22 46.33 25.88
N LYS A 4 69.30 45.29 25.05
CA LYS A 4 68.91 43.88 25.27
C LYS A 4 69.93 43.12 26.16
N SER A 5 69.46 42.14 26.94
CA SER A 5 70.16 40.85 27.23
C SER A 5 69.12 39.82 27.76
N LEU A 6 68.83 38.74 27.02
CA LEU A 6 69.34 37.35 27.14
C LEU A 6 69.28 36.78 28.57
N SER A 7 68.26 36.01 28.95
CA SER A 7 67.97 34.57 28.69
C SER A 7 68.56 33.62 29.74
N ALA A 8 67.69 32.95 30.49
CA ALA A 8 67.94 31.61 31.03
C ALA A 8 66.59 30.91 31.24
N SER A 9 66.33 29.92 30.40
CA SER A 9 65.17 29.04 30.44
C SER A 9 65.18 28.18 31.70
N LEU A 10 64.03 28.02 32.36
CA LEU A 10 63.80 26.90 33.27
C LEU A 10 62.53 26.17 32.85
N PHE A 11 62.74 24.90 32.52
CA PHE A 11 61.74 23.91 32.12
C PHE A 11 60.64 23.77 33.18
N THR A 12 59.40 24.07 32.81
CA THR A 12 58.21 23.61 33.54
C THR A 12 57.58 22.47 32.74
N LEU A 13 57.61 21.27 33.33
CA LEU A 13 56.98 20.05 32.85
C LEU A 13 55.47 20.30 32.66
N LEU A 14 54.99 20.33 31.42
CA LEU A 14 53.56 20.28 31.12
C LEU A 14 53.10 18.83 31.30
N VAL A 15 52.41 18.57 32.41
CA VAL A 15 51.63 17.35 32.60
C VAL A 15 50.47 17.40 31.60
N VAL A 16 50.56 16.62 30.53
CA VAL A 16 49.45 16.40 29.61
C VAL A 16 48.46 15.47 30.33
N PRO A 17 47.21 15.87 30.62
CA PRO A 17 46.20 14.92 31.04
C PRO A 17 45.98 13.97 29.85
N GLY A 18 46.29 12.69 30.05
CA GLY A 18 46.05 11.66 29.06
C GLY A 18 44.58 11.67 28.67
N PHE A 19 44.29 11.96 27.41
CA PHE A 19 43.03 11.54 26.82
C PHE A 19 43.05 10.02 26.80
N ILE A 20 42.30 9.40 27.71
CA ILE A 20 41.89 8.01 27.53
C ILE A 20 41.00 8.02 26.30
N LEU A 21 41.52 7.58 25.16
CA LEU A 21 40.69 7.18 24.03
C LEU A 21 39.89 5.96 24.50
N SER A 22 38.73 6.18 25.10
CA SER A 22 37.73 5.14 25.22
C SER A 22 37.35 4.76 23.79
N ALA A 23 37.71 3.54 23.38
CA ALA A 23 37.30 2.96 22.11
C ALA A 23 35.79 3.20 21.89
N PRO A 24 35.33 3.46 20.66
CA PRO A 24 33.89 3.51 20.41
C PRO A 24 33.32 2.18 20.89
N GLN A 25 32.39 2.25 21.84
CA GLN A 25 31.64 1.07 22.27
C GLN A 25 31.00 0.48 21.02
N SER A 26 31.51 -0.66 20.58
CA SER A 26 30.86 -1.45 19.55
C SER A 26 29.51 -1.86 20.12
N VAL A 27 28.44 -1.21 19.67
CA VAL A 27 27.08 -1.65 19.98
C VAL A 27 26.98 -3.05 19.42
N SER A 28 26.92 -4.03 20.32
CA SER A 28 26.83 -5.44 19.97
C SER A 28 25.48 -5.70 19.31
N ALA A 29 25.47 -6.54 18.28
CA ALA A 29 24.28 -6.85 17.48
C ALA A 29 23.14 -7.48 18.32
N GLU A 30 23.42 -7.86 19.56
CA GLU A 30 22.47 -8.42 20.52
C GLU A 30 21.50 -7.41 21.17
N GLN A 31 21.59 -6.11 20.88
CA GLN A 31 20.59 -5.12 21.36
C GLN A 31 19.51 -4.77 20.32
N TRP A 32 19.31 -5.62 19.30
CA TRP A 32 18.01 -5.73 18.65
C TRP A 32 17.06 -6.49 19.58
N ASN A 33 16.56 -5.79 20.59
CA ASN A 33 15.37 -6.20 21.31
C ASN A 33 14.25 -6.28 20.27
N GLY A 34 13.78 -7.49 20.00
CA GLY A 34 12.66 -7.77 19.11
C GLY A 34 11.43 -7.03 19.61
N ASN A 35 11.25 -5.81 19.13
CA ASN A 35 9.97 -5.14 19.17
C ASN A 35 9.06 -5.98 18.27
N THR A 36 8.32 -6.86 18.93
CA THR A 36 7.01 -7.35 18.54
C THR A 36 6.38 -6.42 17.51
N TYR A 37 6.11 -6.94 16.31
CA TYR A 37 5.23 -6.29 15.35
C TYR A 37 3.85 -6.16 16.01
N GLU A 38 3.64 -5.08 16.76
CA GLU A 38 2.29 -4.63 17.10
C GLU A 38 1.64 -4.31 15.76
N THR A 39 0.73 -5.20 15.37
CA THR A 39 -0.08 -5.27 14.14
C THR A 39 -0.12 -3.99 13.28
N ASN A 40 0.83 -3.85 12.35
CA ASN A 40 0.78 -2.88 11.24
C ASN A 40 -0.22 -3.32 10.13
N GLN A 41 -1.26 -4.08 10.48
CA GLN A 41 -2.27 -4.52 9.53
C GLN A 41 -3.44 -3.53 9.52
N PRO A 42 -3.91 -3.09 8.35
CA PRO A 42 -5.02 -2.15 8.29
C PRO A 42 -6.31 -2.78 8.79
N GLU A 43 -7.17 -1.96 9.38
CA GLU A 43 -8.52 -2.37 9.81
C GLU A 43 -9.60 -2.08 8.74
N GLY A 44 -9.21 -1.47 7.62
CA GLY A 44 -10.12 -0.99 6.59
C GLY A 44 -9.40 -0.53 5.32
N LEU A 45 -10.13 0.15 4.44
CA LEU A 45 -9.53 0.79 3.27
C LEU A 45 -8.58 1.90 3.70
N HIS A 46 -7.46 2.02 3.00
CA HIS A 46 -6.56 3.14 3.16
C HIS A 46 -7.33 4.46 2.85
N PRO A 47 -7.18 5.54 3.64
CA PRO A 47 -7.99 6.74 3.50
C PRO A 47 -7.99 7.35 2.08
N ILE A 48 -6.83 7.39 1.43
CA ILE A 48 -6.74 7.86 0.03
C ILE A 48 -7.53 6.96 -0.91
N VAL A 49 -7.50 5.63 -0.72
CA VAL A 49 -8.24 4.70 -1.58
C VAL A 49 -9.74 4.90 -1.38
N ALA A 50 -10.20 5.05 -0.14
CA ALA A 50 -11.60 5.34 0.16
C ALA A 50 -12.06 6.68 -0.45
N GLU A 51 -11.26 7.73 -0.31
CA GLU A 51 -11.55 9.04 -0.90
C GLU A 51 -11.64 8.96 -2.44
N ARG A 52 -10.66 8.32 -3.09
CA ARG A 52 -10.62 8.19 -4.55
C ARG A 52 -11.75 7.31 -5.09
N ALA A 53 -12.11 6.24 -4.36
CA ALA A 53 -13.26 5.40 -4.70
C ALA A 53 -14.57 6.20 -4.66
N GLU A 54 -14.75 7.05 -3.65
CA GLU A 54 -15.93 7.91 -3.56
C GLU A 54 -15.96 8.98 -4.68
N ILE A 55 -14.82 9.60 -4.99
CA ILE A 55 -14.72 10.52 -6.14
C ILE A 55 -15.02 9.78 -7.46
N LEU A 56 -14.57 8.54 -7.62
CA LEU A 56 -14.89 7.72 -8.79
C LEU A 56 -16.40 7.52 -8.93
N ARG A 57 -17.07 7.12 -7.85
CA ARG A 57 -18.53 6.94 -7.82
C ARG A 57 -19.26 8.22 -8.23
N GLN A 58 -18.81 9.38 -7.73
CA GLN A 58 -19.39 10.67 -8.07
C GLN A 58 -19.16 11.05 -9.55
N ARG A 59 -17.94 10.86 -10.07
CA ARG A 59 -17.61 11.18 -11.48
C ARG A 59 -18.31 10.26 -12.47
N ALA A 60 -18.45 8.97 -12.15
CA ALA A 60 -19.24 8.03 -12.93
C ALA A 60 -20.71 8.48 -12.97
N ALA A 61 -21.29 8.84 -11.82
CA ALA A 61 -22.67 9.31 -11.76
C ALA A 61 -22.92 10.59 -12.56
N GLN A 62 -21.93 11.50 -12.62
CA GLN A 62 -22.00 12.72 -13.44
C GLN A 62 -22.13 12.45 -14.94
N ILE A 63 -21.63 11.30 -15.43
CA ILE A 63 -21.78 10.88 -16.82
C ILE A 63 -22.91 9.86 -17.03
N GLY A 64 -23.81 9.74 -16.05
CA GLY A 64 -24.98 8.86 -16.14
C GLY A 64 -24.73 7.39 -15.79
N ILE A 65 -23.57 7.05 -15.23
CA ILE A 65 -23.22 5.67 -14.86
C ILE A 65 -23.27 5.51 -13.34
N VAL A 66 -24.06 4.58 -12.84
CA VAL A 66 -24.11 4.26 -11.41
C VAL A 66 -23.30 2.99 -11.16
N ILE A 67 -22.42 3.03 -10.18
CA ILE A 67 -21.57 1.90 -9.78
C ILE A 67 -21.80 1.52 -8.32
N ARG A 68 -21.56 0.25 -8.02
CA ARG A 68 -21.51 -0.29 -6.66
C ARG A 68 -20.12 -0.89 -6.42
N PHE A 69 -19.50 -0.54 -5.29
CA PHE A 69 -18.34 -1.28 -4.81
C PHE A 69 -18.80 -2.60 -4.18
N THR A 70 -18.35 -3.71 -4.73
CA THR A 70 -18.74 -5.07 -4.33
C THR A 70 -17.78 -5.68 -3.32
N ASP A 71 -16.53 -5.22 -3.32
CA ASP A 71 -15.52 -5.61 -2.35
C ASP A 71 -14.55 -4.45 -2.08
N GLY A 72 -13.86 -4.51 -0.95
CA GLY A 72 -12.90 -3.51 -0.49
C GLY A 72 -11.85 -4.16 0.39
N PHE A 73 -11.68 -3.66 1.62
CA PHE A 73 -10.76 -4.30 2.56
C PHE A 73 -11.23 -5.71 2.96
N ARG A 74 -10.30 -6.67 2.90
CA ARG A 74 -10.50 -8.06 3.37
C ARG A 74 -9.37 -8.48 4.30
N SER A 75 -9.67 -8.82 5.55
CA SER A 75 -8.65 -9.38 6.45
C SER A 75 -8.02 -10.66 5.87
N PHE A 76 -6.85 -11.05 6.39
CA PHE A 76 -6.12 -12.22 5.93
C PHE A 76 -6.94 -13.51 6.13
N GLU A 77 -7.71 -13.58 7.22
CA GLU A 77 -8.62 -14.70 7.52
C GLU A 77 -9.75 -14.79 6.50
N LYS A 78 -10.38 -13.66 6.15
CA LYS A 78 -11.42 -13.61 5.11
C LYS A 78 -10.88 -14.05 3.76
N GLN A 79 -9.67 -13.59 3.41
CA GLN A 79 -9.02 -13.99 2.16
C GLN A 79 -8.73 -15.50 2.12
N ASN A 80 -8.21 -16.06 3.21
CA ASN A 80 -7.96 -17.50 3.32
C ASN A 80 -9.26 -18.31 3.19
N ALA A 81 -10.38 -17.82 3.74
CA ALA A 81 -11.68 -18.45 3.56
C ALA A 81 -12.14 -18.44 2.09
N LEU A 82 -11.93 -17.33 1.37
CA LEU A 82 -12.22 -17.25 -0.07
C LEU A 82 -11.29 -18.15 -0.90
N PHE A 83 -10.00 -18.21 -0.54
CA PHE A 83 -9.05 -19.12 -1.18
C PHE A 83 -9.43 -20.60 -0.98
N ALA A 84 -9.98 -20.96 0.18
CA ALA A 84 -10.47 -22.31 0.44
C ALA A 84 -11.67 -22.72 -0.44
N GLN A 85 -12.43 -21.77 -0.97
CA GLN A 85 -13.62 -22.03 -1.80
C GLN A 85 -13.25 -22.70 -3.12
N GLY A 86 -13.93 -23.81 -3.43
CA GLY A 86 -13.64 -24.64 -4.60
C GLY A 86 -12.35 -25.47 -4.50
N ARG A 87 -11.66 -25.42 -3.35
CA ARG A 87 -10.45 -26.21 -3.06
C ARG A 87 -10.68 -27.16 -1.90
N THR A 88 -10.87 -26.63 -0.70
CA THR A 88 -11.10 -27.38 0.54
C THR A 88 -12.52 -27.19 1.09
N THR A 89 -13.28 -26.24 0.54
CA THR A 89 -14.70 -26.02 0.81
C THR A 89 -15.48 -25.96 -0.51
N ALA A 90 -16.79 -26.20 -0.47
CA ALA A 90 -17.63 -26.20 -1.66
C ALA A 90 -17.79 -24.80 -2.26
N GLY A 91 -18.01 -24.71 -3.58
CA GLY A 91 -18.23 -23.47 -4.32
C GLY A 91 -17.28 -23.30 -5.50
N ASN A 92 -17.44 -22.21 -6.25
CA ASN A 92 -16.51 -21.89 -7.34
C ASN A 92 -15.22 -21.26 -6.79
N ILE A 93 -14.10 -21.46 -7.48
CA ILE A 93 -12.87 -20.71 -7.17
C ILE A 93 -13.10 -19.24 -7.53
N VAL A 94 -13.03 -18.36 -6.54
CA VAL A 94 -13.22 -16.90 -6.69
C VAL A 94 -11.93 -16.10 -6.54
N THR A 95 -10.85 -16.74 -6.10
CA THR A 95 -9.52 -16.12 -6.00
C THR A 95 -8.41 -17.16 -6.07
N ASN A 96 -7.24 -16.73 -6.53
CA ASN A 96 -6.00 -17.50 -6.48
C ASN A 96 -5.03 -17.01 -5.40
N ALA A 97 -5.37 -15.92 -4.69
CA ALA A 97 -4.51 -15.31 -3.66
C ALA A 97 -4.89 -15.80 -2.26
N GLN A 98 -3.89 -16.22 -1.48
CA GLN A 98 -4.03 -16.48 -0.05
C GLN A 98 -4.03 -15.17 0.76
N GLY A 99 -4.30 -15.25 2.06
CA GLY A 99 -4.20 -14.12 2.97
C GLY A 99 -2.80 -13.50 2.95
N GLY A 100 -2.76 -12.20 2.66
CA GLY A 100 -1.52 -11.44 2.50
C GLY A 100 -0.98 -11.40 1.07
N GLU A 101 -1.59 -12.11 0.12
CA GLU A 101 -1.22 -12.13 -1.30
C GLU A 101 -2.15 -11.27 -2.18
N SER A 102 -3.02 -10.47 -1.56
CA SER A 102 -3.93 -9.55 -2.26
C SER A 102 -3.82 -8.14 -1.70
N TYR A 103 -3.87 -7.13 -2.57
CA TYR A 103 -3.92 -5.71 -2.15
C TYR A 103 -5.18 -5.38 -1.34
N HIS A 104 -6.28 -6.14 -1.48
CA HIS A 104 -7.44 -6.04 -0.59
C HIS A 104 -7.07 -6.30 0.88
N ASN A 105 -6.07 -7.14 1.12
CA ASN A 105 -5.61 -7.47 2.47
C ASN A 105 -4.89 -6.34 3.17
N TYR A 106 -4.46 -5.37 2.38
CA TYR A 106 -3.83 -4.17 2.84
C TYR A 106 -4.73 -2.94 2.62
N GLY A 107 -6.03 -3.10 2.35
CA GLY A 107 -6.93 -1.95 2.18
C GLY A 107 -6.60 -1.07 0.96
N LEU A 108 -5.86 -1.62 -0.01
CA LEU A 108 -5.33 -0.89 -1.17
C LEU A 108 -6.11 -1.15 -2.46
N ALA A 109 -7.22 -1.89 -2.39
CA ALA A 109 -8.02 -2.27 -3.55
C ALA A 109 -9.52 -2.24 -3.27
N VAL A 110 -10.29 -2.02 -4.33
CA VAL A 110 -11.75 -2.09 -4.37
C VAL A 110 -12.19 -2.78 -5.65
N ASP A 111 -13.29 -3.53 -5.58
CA ASP A 111 -13.94 -4.12 -6.74
C ASP A 111 -15.23 -3.36 -7.03
N TYR A 112 -15.49 -3.05 -8.29
CA TYR A 112 -16.74 -2.40 -8.71
C TYR A 112 -17.57 -3.25 -9.67
N ALA A 113 -18.86 -2.96 -9.71
CA ALA A 113 -19.80 -3.44 -10.69
C ALA A 113 -20.77 -2.31 -11.09
N LEU A 114 -21.46 -2.48 -12.21
CA LEU A 114 -22.48 -1.53 -12.66
C LEU A 114 -23.79 -1.77 -11.93
N GLU A 115 -24.47 -0.69 -11.54
CA GLU A 115 -25.79 -0.75 -10.92
C GLU A 115 -26.85 -0.24 -11.90
N VAL A 116 -27.79 -1.12 -12.26
CA VAL A 116 -28.86 -0.86 -13.23
C VAL A 116 -30.20 -1.08 -12.56
N GLY A 117 -30.82 0.00 -12.11
CA GLY A 117 -32.02 -0.04 -11.29
C GLY A 117 -31.76 -0.83 -9.99
N PRO A 118 -32.51 -1.91 -9.68
CA PRO A 118 -32.28 -2.71 -8.49
C PRO A 118 -31.15 -3.74 -8.63
N ASN A 119 -30.60 -3.90 -9.84
CA ASN A 119 -29.67 -4.99 -10.17
C ASN A 119 -28.22 -4.51 -10.16
N VAL A 120 -27.32 -5.42 -9.82
CA VAL A 120 -25.87 -5.28 -10.03
C VAL A 120 -25.47 -6.23 -11.13
N ILE A 121 -24.75 -5.72 -12.15
CA ILE A 121 -24.37 -6.50 -13.33
C ILE A 121 -22.86 -6.45 -13.58
N TRP A 122 -22.33 -7.53 -14.13
CA TRP A 122 -20.93 -7.69 -14.58
C TRP A 122 -20.88 -7.80 -16.10
N ASP A 123 -21.50 -6.82 -16.79
CA ASP A 123 -21.56 -6.77 -18.24
C ASP A 123 -20.55 -5.73 -18.76
N LEU A 124 -19.54 -6.21 -19.49
CA LEU A 124 -18.47 -5.38 -20.04
C LEU A 124 -18.90 -4.62 -21.29
N GLU A 125 -20.05 -4.93 -21.88
CA GLU A 125 -20.55 -4.31 -23.11
C GLU A 125 -21.73 -3.37 -22.86
N TYR A 126 -22.23 -3.32 -21.62
CA TYR A 126 -23.36 -2.48 -21.24
C TYR A 126 -23.09 -0.98 -21.46
N ASP A 127 -24.03 -0.31 -22.12
CA ASP A 127 -24.07 1.13 -22.39
C ASP A 127 -25.39 1.70 -21.88
N GLY A 128 -25.45 1.99 -20.58
CA GLY A 128 -26.64 2.52 -19.91
C GLY A 128 -26.81 4.02 -20.10
N ASN A 129 -25.74 4.75 -20.40
CA ASN A 129 -25.78 6.18 -20.66
C ASN A 129 -26.10 6.53 -22.14
N GLY A 130 -26.09 5.54 -23.04
CA GLY A 130 -26.50 5.65 -24.43
C GLY A 130 -25.50 6.37 -25.33
N ASN A 131 -24.22 6.41 -24.97
CA ASN A 131 -23.18 7.16 -25.70
C ASN A 131 -22.39 6.30 -26.71
N ALA A 132 -22.82 5.06 -26.93
CA ALA A 132 -22.18 4.05 -27.78
C ALA A 132 -20.79 3.60 -27.29
N ARG A 133 -20.52 3.71 -25.99
CA ARG A 133 -19.33 3.18 -25.33
C ARG A 133 -19.75 2.36 -24.13
N SER A 134 -18.92 1.39 -23.76
CA SER A 134 -19.17 0.58 -22.57
C SER A 134 -18.97 1.41 -21.30
N ASP A 135 -19.99 1.42 -20.47
CA ASP A 135 -19.97 2.07 -19.16
C ASP A 135 -18.84 1.51 -18.27
N TRP A 136 -18.55 0.21 -18.38
CA TRP A 136 -17.48 -0.46 -17.63
C TRP A 136 -16.12 0.17 -17.94
N PHE A 137 -15.81 0.32 -19.22
CA PHE A 137 -14.52 0.89 -19.65
C PHE A 137 -14.45 2.40 -19.40
N GLU A 138 -15.59 3.10 -19.40
CA GLU A 138 -15.64 4.51 -19.01
C GLU A 138 -15.32 4.70 -17.52
N VAL A 139 -15.88 3.85 -16.64
CA VAL A 139 -15.56 3.83 -15.20
C VAL A 139 -14.09 3.50 -14.99
N ALA A 140 -13.56 2.48 -15.66
CA ALA A 140 -12.14 2.12 -15.58
C ALA A 140 -11.23 3.27 -16.00
N ARG A 141 -11.56 3.99 -17.08
CA ARG A 141 -10.80 5.18 -17.51
C ARG A 141 -10.80 6.27 -16.44
N ILE A 142 -11.96 6.58 -15.84
CA ILE A 142 -12.05 7.57 -14.75
C ILE A 142 -11.23 7.13 -13.54
N ALA A 143 -11.28 5.84 -13.18
CA ALA A 143 -10.50 5.31 -12.07
C ALA A 143 -8.99 5.51 -12.30
N LYS A 144 -8.51 5.25 -13.53
CA LYS A 144 -7.12 5.49 -13.91
C LYS A 144 -6.73 6.96 -13.81
N GLU A 145 -7.61 7.88 -14.20
CA GLU A 145 -7.40 9.33 -14.02
C GLU A 145 -7.31 9.75 -12.54
N LEU A 146 -7.90 8.96 -11.64
CA LEU A 146 -7.84 9.17 -10.19
C LEU A 146 -6.63 8.48 -9.53
N GLY A 147 -5.80 7.79 -10.30
CA GLY A 147 -4.57 7.15 -9.84
C GLY A 147 -4.70 5.66 -9.52
N PHE A 148 -5.84 5.02 -9.83
CA PHE A 148 -5.95 3.57 -9.75
C PHE A 148 -5.22 2.89 -10.91
N THR A 149 -4.62 1.74 -10.66
CA THR A 149 -4.40 0.74 -11.70
C THR A 149 -5.63 -0.16 -11.79
N TRP A 150 -5.89 -0.69 -12.99
CA TRP A 150 -7.09 -1.48 -13.27
C TRP A 150 -6.73 -2.91 -13.67
N GLY A 151 -7.37 -3.90 -13.06
CA GLY A 151 -7.12 -5.32 -13.33
C GLY A 151 -7.50 -5.78 -14.73
N GLY A 152 -8.39 -5.03 -15.42
CA GLY A 152 -8.69 -5.27 -16.83
C GLY A 152 -7.51 -5.02 -17.79
N ASP A 153 -6.50 -4.25 -17.36
CA ASP A 153 -5.28 -4.00 -18.14
C ASP A 153 -4.21 -5.08 -17.97
N TRP A 154 -4.39 -6.04 -17.05
CA TRP A 154 -3.39 -7.07 -16.80
C TRP A 154 -3.18 -7.99 -18.02
N GLU A 155 -1.93 -8.39 -18.28
CA GLU A 155 -1.58 -9.25 -19.43
C GLU A 155 -2.13 -10.68 -19.29
N SER A 156 -2.25 -11.15 -18.05
CA SER A 156 -2.81 -12.45 -17.71
C SER A 156 -3.72 -12.31 -16.49
N PHE A 157 -4.68 -13.23 -16.34
CA PHE A 157 -5.64 -13.23 -15.23
C PHE A 157 -6.38 -11.88 -15.06
N ARG A 158 -6.88 -11.33 -16.17
CA ARG A 158 -7.62 -10.05 -16.16
C ARG A 158 -8.77 -10.10 -15.16
N ASP A 159 -8.75 -9.14 -14.25
CA ASP A 159 -9.76 -8.97 -13.20
C ASP A 159 -10.48 -7.64 -13.43
N TYR A 160 -11.57 -7.70 -14.19
CA TYR A 160 -12.26 -6.51 -14.68
C TYR A 160 -12.90 -5.65 -13.58
N PRO A 161 -13.41 -6.20 -12.46
CA PRO A 161 -13.83 -5.41 -11.30
C PRO A 161 -12.71 -4.69 -10.55
N HIS A 162 -11.49 -5.23 -10.58
CA HIS A 162 -10.44 -4.85 -9.63
C HIS A 162 -9.78 -3.50 -9.93
N LEU A 163 -9.74 -2.64 -8.92
CA LEU A 163 -9.02 -1.36 -8.91
C LEU A 163 -8.09 -1.31 -7.71
N GLN A 164 -6.83 -0.90 -7.89
CA GLN A 164 -5.88 -0.77 -6.79
C GLN A 164 -5.01 0.48 -6.84
N MET A 165 -4.53 0.92 -5.68
CA MET A 165 -3.46 1.92 -5.54
C MET A 165 -2.37 1.32 -4.65
N ASP A 166 -1.26 0.89 -5.25
CA ASP A 166 -0.17 0.22 -4.53
C ASP A 166 0.81 1.19 -3.86
N PHE A 167 0.74 2.48 -4.20
CA PHE A 167 1.67 3.52 -3.74
C PHE A 167 3.15 3.18 -3.98
N GLY A 168 3.44 2.36 -4.99
CA GLY A 168 4.78 1.87 -5.32
C GLY A 168 5.27 0.69 -4.47
N TYR A 169 4.43 0.12 -3.61
CA TYR A 169 4.78 -1.05 -2.78
C TYR A 169 4.33 -2.35 -3.43
N SER A 170 5.26 -3.29 -3.56
CA SER A 170 4.93 -4.66 -3.95
C SER A 170 4.27 -5.44 -2.81
N LEU A 171 3.60 -6.55 -3.12
CA LEU A 171 3.10 -7.49 -2.10
C LEU A 171 4.22 -7.94 -1.15
N TYR A 172 5.46 -8.11 -1.64
CA TYR A 172 6.59 -8.45 -0.78
C TYR A 172 6.89 -7.35 0.24
N ASN A 173 6.83 -6.07 -0.16
CA ASN A 173 7.00 -4.96 0.77
C ASN A 173 5.92 -4.98 1.85
N LEU A 174 4.66 -5.21 1.44
CA LEU A 174 3.51 -5.25 2.34
C LEU A 174 3.59 -6.43 3.33
N GLN A 175 3.96 -7.62 2.85
CA GLN A 175 4.12 -8.83 3.68
C GLN A 175 5.27 -8.71 4.69
N THR A 176 6.34 -8.00 4.34
CA THR A 176 7.52 -7.83 5.20
C THR A 176 7.49 -6.57 6.04
N GLY A 177 6.43 -5.75 5.94
CA GLY A 177 6.29 -4.48 6.66
C GLY A 177 7.25 -3.37 6.17
N ASN A 178 7.85 -3.52 4.99
CA ASN A 178 8.76 -2.53 4.40
C ASN A 178 7.99 -1.46 3.61
N HIS A 179 7.10 -0.74 4.30
CA HIS A 179 6.26 0.33 3.77
C HIS A 179 5.88 1.35 4.86
N TYR A 180 5.37 2.51 4.47
CA TYR A 180 4.96 3.59 5.39
C TYR A 180 3.49 3.99 5.18
N LEU A 181 2.62 2.98 5.08
CA LEU A 181 1.18 3.18 4.80
C LEU A 181 0.34 3.37 6.06
N TYR A 182 0.81 2.82 7.18
CA TYR A 182 0.12 2.78 8.48
C TYR A 182 1.06 3.27 9.57
#